data_AF-A0A7S3PN10-F1
#
_entry.id   AF-A0A7S3PN10-F1
#
_cell.length_a   1.000
_cell.length_b   1.000
_cell.length_c   1.000
_cell.angle_alpha   90.00
_cell.angle_beta   90.00
_cell.angle_gamma   90.00
#
_symmetry.space_group_name_H-M   'P 1'
#
loop_
_entity.id
_entity.type
_entity.pdbx_description
1 polymer ?
#
loop_
_entity_poly.entity_id
_entity_poly.type
_entity_poly.pdbx_seq_one_letter_code
_entity_poly.pdbx_strand_id
1 'polypeptide(L)'
;VDMETTTRMVDVGRKRGSIIQGNRSKSVLIIALSGIKTREDVIKYEDYGDVSGVLIGETLMRAEDPKGMIQNLVGKKQMVEKTRVKICGIKDAESALVAAKAGADFVGIIFVKKSKRYATMEEAKAIVSAIRGFREKDGQVEISPPPMHGNVSGQSAAKRSRVEQNSDGANWFYQWSKSIGTCCDGQGRPLTVGVFMNQPIEEVNKLAMAAGVDMIQLHGSETLADEADCALPAIRVIHVDSEAQVSTHAVSEDDLTAGPAVSLLLDTSFKGGGSGGTGMTFDWSIAKGLGKPVIMAGGLTPENVAEAVQVASPWGVDVASGTERSPGVKDHDKIRAFVRNAKSAR
;
A
#
# COMPACT_ATOMS: atom_id res chain seq x y z
N VAL A 1 7.78 -24.66 -33.74
CA VAL A 1 6.38 -24.93 -33.35
C VAL A 1 5.63 -23.64 -33.54
N ASP A 2 4.48 -23.66 -34.23
CA ASP A 2 3.64 -22.49 -34.45
C ASP A 2 2.94 -22.11 -33.13
N MET A 3 3.27 -20.93 -32.59
CA MET A 3 2.80 -20.45 -31.29
C MET A 3 1.49 -19.66 -31.37
N GLU A 4 0.99 -19.37 -32.59
CA GLU A 4 -0.15 -18.47 -32.82
C GLU A 4 -1.49 -19.21 -32.96
N THR A 5 -1.47 -20.55 -33.01
CA THR A 5 -2.71 -21.32 -33.17
C THR A 5 -3.72 -21.04 -32.04
N THR A 6 -3.24 -20.89 -30.81
CA THR A 6 -4.10 -20.59 -29.65
C THR A 6 -4.73 -19.21 -29.75
N THR A 7 -3.97 -18.17 -30.13
CA THR A 7 -4.48 -16.80 -30.25
C THR A 7 -5.50 -16.71 -31.38
N ARG A 8 -5.26 -17.38 -32.51
CA ARG A 8 -6.23 -17.48 -33.61
C ARG A 8 -7.55 -18.15 -33.18
N MET A 9 -7.50 -19.17 -32.31
CA MET A 9 -8.71 -19.81 -31.77
C MET A 9 -9.49 -18.89 -30.82
N VAL A 10 -8.79 -18.09 -30.00
CA VAL A 10 -9.42 -17.06 -29.18
C VAL A 10 -10.14 -16.04 -30.07
N ASP A 11 -9.50 -15.56 -31.14
CA ASP A 11 -10.11 -14.59 -32.06
C ASP A 11 -11.34 -15.15 -32.78
N VAL A 12 -11.32 -16.43 -33.17
CA VAL A 12 -12.50 -17.10 -33.74
C VAL A 12 -13.64 -17.19 -32.71
N GLY A 13 -13.33 -17.55 -31.45
CA GLY A 13 -14.35 -17.61 -30.40
C GLY A 13 -14.93 -16.23 -30.05
N ARG A 14 -14.11 -15.17 -30.09
CA ARG A 14 -14.56 -13.77 -29.97
C ARG A 14 -15.52 -13.38 -31.09
N LYS A 15 -15.14 -13.64 -32.36
CA LYS A 15 -15.99 -13.38 -33.53
C LYS A 15 -17.33 -14.11 -33.48
N ARG A 16 -17.38 -15.29 -32.87
CA ARG A 16 -18.60 -16.12 -32.74
C ARG A 16 -19.42 -15.81 -31.48
N GLY A 17 -19.00 -14.84 -30.65
CA GLY A 17 -19.66 -14.50 -29.39
C GLY A 17 -19.59 -15.58 -28.32
N SER A 18 -18.80 -16.65 -28.54
CA SER A 18 -18.59 -17.74 -27.58
C SER A 18 -17.52 -17.39 -26.53
N ILE A 19 -16.75 -16.31 -26.78
CA ILE A 19 -15.80 -15.71 -25.84
C ILE A 19 -16.10 -14.21 -25.78
N ILE A 20 -16.44 -13.72 -24.59
CA ILE A 20 -16.62 -12.29 -24.32
C ILE A 20 -15.42 -11.84 -23.48
N GLN A 21 -14.67 -10.88 -24.00
CA GLN A 21 -13.46 -10.36 -23.36
C GLN A 21 -13.79 -9.86 -21.94
N GLY A 22 -13.03 -10.32 -20.94
CA GLY A 22 -13.16 -9.86 -19.55
C GLY A 22 -14.30 -10.48 -18.73
N ASN A 23 -15.13 -11.37 -19.27
CA ASN A 23 -16.17 -12.06 -18.49
C ASN A 23 -15.59 -13.33 -17.81
N ARG A 24 -15.60 -13.38 -16.47
CA ARG A 24 -15.13 -14.53 -15.67
C ARG A 24 -16.13 -15.70 -15.61
N SER A 25 -17.34 -15.53 -16.14
CA SER A 25 -18.33 -16.61 -16.26
C SER A 25 -18.17 -17.32 -17.61
N LYS A 26 -17.03 -17.99 -17.82
CA LYS A 26 -16.73 -18.67 -19.09
C LYS A 26 -17.40 -20.05 -19.15
N SER A 27 -18.15 -20.35 -20.22
CA SER A 27 -18.64 -21.70 -20.52
C SER A 27 -17.59 -22.59 -21.20
N VAL A 28 -16.48 -21.99 -21.66
CA VAL A 28 -15.38 -22.67 -22.37
C VAL A 28 -14.04 -22.23 -21.79
N LEU A 29 -13.19 -23.19 -21.43
CA LEU A 29 -11.81 -22.96 -21.00
C LEU A 29 -10.85 -23.13 -22.19
N ILE A 30 -9.97 -22.16 -22.40
CA ILE A 30 -8.93 -22.24 -23.44
C ILE A 30 -7.59 -22.54 -22.79
N ILE A 31 -6.91 -23.60 -23.24
CA ILE A 31 -5.60 -24.00 -22.74
C ILE A 31 -4.59 -24.00 -23.90
N ALA A 32 -3.44 -23.33 -23.75
CA ALA A 32 -2.36 -23.40 -24.74
C ALA A 32 -1.51 -24.66 -24.53
N LEU A 33 -1.27 -25.47 -25.55
CA LEU A 33 -0.78 -26.85 -25.38
C LEU A 33 0.69 -27.11 -25.78
N SER A 34 1.36 -26.23 -26.55
CA SER A 34 2.68 -26.56 -27.09
C SER A 34 3.62 -25.36 -27.21
N GLY A 35 4.92 -25.65 -27.07
CA GLY A 35 6.01 -24.70 -27.30
C GLY A 35 6.35 -23.74 -26.16
N ILE A 36 5.71 -23.87 -24.99
CA ILE A 36 6.01 -23.07 -23.80
C ILE A 36 7.31 -23.55 -23.15
N LYS A 37 8.35 -22.72 -23.19
CA LYS A 37 9.68 -23.04 -22.66
C LYS A 37 10.11 -22.10 -21.54
N THR A 38 9.67 -20.85 -21.60
CA THR A 38 10.07 -19.81 -20.63
C THR A 38 8.88 -19.07 -20.05
N ARG A 39 9.11 -18.23 -19.04
CA ARG A 39 8.09 -17.37 -18.44
C ARG A 39 7.51 -16.40 -19.46
N GLU A 40 8.34 -15.87 -20.37
CA GLU A 40 7.94 -14.97 -21.44
C GLU A 40 6.93 -15.64 -22.40
N ASP A 41 7.02 -16.95 -22.60
CA ASP A 41 6.03 -17.68 -23.39
C ASP A 41 4.67 -17.76 -22.68
N VAL A 42 4.66 -17.84 -21.35
CA VAL A 42 3.43 -17.81 -20.54
C VAL A 42 2.83 -16.39 -20.52
N ILE A 43 3.66 -15.35 -20.36
CA ILE A 43 3.24 -13.93 -20.35
C ILE A 43 2.45 -13.59 -21.63
N LYS A 44 2.91 -14.05 -22.81
CA LYS A 44 2.20 -13.83 -24.08
C LYS A 44 0.73 -14.24 -24.02
N TYR A 45 0.41 -15.33 -23.33
CA TYR A 45 -0.95 -15.83 -23.19
C TYR A 45 -1.74 -15.14 -22.07
N GLU A 46 -1.05 -14.71 -21.01
CA GLU A 46 -1.65 -13.87 -19.94
C GLU A 46 -2.06 -12.50 -20.47
N ASP A 47 -1.16 -11.80 -21.16
CA ASP A 47 -1.39 -10.47 -21.75
C ASP A 47 -2.49 -10.48 -22.81
N TYR A 48 -2.71 -11.62 -23.46
CA TYR A 48 -3.77 -11.79 -24.45
C TYR A 48 -5.18 -11.82 -23.81
N GLY A 49 -5.27 -12.09 -22.50
CA GLY A 49 -6.46 -11.84 -21.67
C GLY A 49 -7.57 -12.88 -21.69
N ASP A 50 -7.48 -13.94 -22.51
CA ASP A 50 -8.55 -14.94 -22.65
C ASP A 50 -8.16 -16.41 -22.61
N VAL A 51 -6.85 -16.69 -22.50
CA VAL A 51 -6.33 -18.03 -22.27
C VAL A 51 -6.45 -18.36 -20.78
N SER A 52 -7.07 -19.49 -20.46
CA SER A 52 -7.38 -19.93 -19.09
C SER A 52 -6.22 -20.69 -18.43
N GLY A 53 -5.27 -21.17 -19.22
CA GLY A 53 -4.09 -21.87 -18.72
C GLY A 53 -3.17 -22.35 -19.83
N VAL A 54 -2.07 -22.97 -19.42
CA VAL A 54 -1.07 -23.55 -20.30
C VAL A 54 -0.82 -25.00 -19.89
N LEU A 55 -0.58 -25.87 -20.85
CA LEU A 55 -0.17 -27.25 -20.65
C LEU A 55 1.27 -27.40 -21.08
N ILE A 56 2.12 -27.87 -20.17
CA ILE A 56 3.56 -27.92 -20.35
C ILE A 56 4.02 -29.35 -20.07
N GLY A 57 4.52 -30.02 -21.09
CA GLY A 57 5.02 -31.40 -21.00
C GLY A 57 6.54 -31.43 -21.15
N GLU A 58 7.01 -31.42 -22.40
CA GLU A 58 8.41 -31.61 -22.79
C GLU A 58 9.41 -30.77 -21.97
N THR A 59 9.12 -29.48 -21.80
CA THR A 59 9.95 -28.55 -21.01
C THR A 59 10.12 -29.01 -19.57
N LEU A 60 9.04 -29.42 -18.90
CA LEU A 60 9.09 -29.92 -17.51
C LEU A 60 9.75 -31.29 -17.41
N MET A 61 9.52 -32.17 -18.39
CA MET A 61 10.07 -33.53 -18.40
C MET A 61 11.58 -33.56 -18.64
N ARG A 62 12.15 -32.50 -19.22
CA ARG A 62 13.60 -32.37 -19.50
C ARG A 62 14.34 -31.48 -18.49
N ALA A 63 13.63 -30.90 -17.53
CA ALA A 63 14.24 -30.04 -16.53
C ALA A 63 15.05 -30.86 -15.52
N GLU A 64 16.29 -30.44 -15.23
CA GLU A 64 17.07 -31.00 -14.11
C GLU A 64 16.44 -30.67 -12.75
N ASP A 65 15.79 -29.50 -12.64
CA ASP A 65 14.96 -29.09 -11.50
C ASP A 65 13.53 -28.74 -11.96
N PRO A 66 12.63 -29.73 -12.02
CA PRO A 66 11.23 -29.49 -12.40
C PRO A 66 10.51 -28.52 -11.45
N LYS A 67 10.89 -28.47 -10.17
CA LYS A 67 10.25 -27.59 -9.18
C LYS A 67 10.64 -26.13 -9.44
N GLY A 68 11.92 -25.85 -9.61
CA GLY A 68 12.41 -24.51 -9.98
C GLY A 68 11.86 -24.07 -11.34
N MET A 69 11.74 -24.99 -12.29
CA MET A 69 11.15 -24.69 -13.60
C MET A 69 9.66 -24.36 -13.51
N ILE A 70 8.87 -25.08 -12.71
CA ILE A 70 7.46 -24.73 -12.43
C ILE A 70 7.38 -23.34 -11.80
N GLN A 71 8.23 -23.04 -10.79
CA GLN A 71 8.25 -21.74 -10.13
C GLN A 71 8.58 -20.60 -11.12
N ASN A 72 9.52 -20.82 -12.04
CA ASN A 72 9.87 -19.87 -13.08
C ASN A 72 8.73 -19.67 -14.09
N LEU A 73 8.09 -20.76 -14.55
CA LEU A 73 7.02 -20.72 -15.56
C LEU A 73 5.72 -20.10 -15.03
N VAL A 74 5.33 -20.44 -13.80
CA VAL A 74 4.20 -19.79 -13.10
C VAL A 74 4.53 -18.32 -12.82
N GLY A 75 5.82 -18.01 -12.64
CA GLY A 75 6.28 -16.71 -12.19
C GLY A 75 5.85 -16.42 -10.75
N LYS A 76 6.34 -15.32 -10.19
CA LYS A 76 5.64 -14.73 -9.03
C LYS A 76 4.30 -14.25 -9.56
N LYS A 77 3.20 -14.71 -8.96
CA LYS A 77 1.84 -14.24 -9.27
C LYS A 77 1.91 -12.72 -9.32
N GLN A 78 1.91 -12.15 -10.53
CA GLN A 78 1.91 -10.71 -10.70
C GLN A 78 0.47 -10.33 -10.42
N MET A 79 0.15 -10.29 -9.12
CA MET A 79 -1.00 -9.54 -8.65
C MET A 79 -0.80 -8.18 -9.28
N VAL A 80 -1.73 -7.76 -10.13
CA VAL A 80 -1.81 -6.35 -10.50
C VAL A 80 -1.99 -5.66 -9.16
N GLU A 81 -0.90 -5.14 -8.60
CA GLU A 81 -0.93 -4.45 -7.31
C GLU A 81 -1.82 -3.24 -7.54
N LYS A 82 -3.07 -3.35 -7.10
CA LYS A 82 -3.99 -2.23 -7.07
C LYS A 82 -3.37 -1.18 -6.18
N THR A 83 -3.31 0.05 -6.68
CA THR A 83 -2.78 1.15 -5.89
C THR A 83 -3.59 1.30 -4.60
N ARG A 84 -2.88 1.35 -3.48
CA ARG A 84 -3.49 1.56 -2.17
C ARG A 84 -3.87 3.00 -1.98
N VAL A 85 -4.95 3.24 -1.23
CA VAL A 85 -5.49 4.58 -1.00
C VAL A 85 -5.56 4.88 0.49
N LYS A 86 -4.92 5.98 0.90
CA LYS A 86 -5.02 6.53 2.24
C LYS A 86 -5.80 7.84 2.23
N ILE A 87 -6.83 7.92 3.09
CA ILE A 87 -7.56 9.17 3.35
C ILE A 87 -7.11 9.73 4.70
N CYS A 88 -6.36 10.83 4.68
CA CYS A 88 -5.72 11.41 5.85
C CYS A 88 -6.53 12.56 6.45
N GLY A 89 -6.37 12.82 7.75
CA GLY A 89 -7.03 13.95 8.44
C GLY A 89 -8.53 13.74 8.65
N ILE A 90 -8.94 12.50 8.94
CA ILE A 90 -10.31 12.17 9.32
C ILE A 90 -10.53 12.53 10.78
N LYS A 91 -11.65 13.19 11.07
CA LYS A 91 -12.02 13.69 12.40
C LYS A 91 -13.29 13.07 12.97
N ASP A 92 -14.07 12.37 12.16
CA ASP A 92 -15.35 11.80 12.54
C ASP A 92 -15.54 10.40 11.96
N ALA A 93 -16.34 9.59 12.66
CA ALA A 93 -16.62 8.22 12.30
C ALA A 93 -17.37 8.09 10.96
N GLU A 94 -18.22 9.06 10.62
CA GLU A 94 -19.01 9.06 9.39
C GLU A 94 -18.09 9.12 8.15
N SER A 95 -17.19 10.09 8.12
CA SER A 95 -16.20 10.26 7.06
C SER A 95 -15.25 9.07 6.97
N ALA A 96 -14.90 8.46 8.12
CA ALA A 96 -14.11 7.23 8.15
C ALA A 96 -14.84 6.06 7.45
N LEU A 97 -16.13 5.87 7.75
CA LEU A 97 -16.95 4.83 7.13
C LEU A 97 -17.19 5.11 5.64
N VAL A 98 -17.30 6.37 5.23
CA VAL A 98 -17.37 6.73 3.81
C VAL A 98 -16.08 6.34 3.09
N ALA A 99 -14.90 6.62 3.67
CA ALA A 99 -13.62 6.20 3.11
C ALA A 99 -13.54 4.67 3.03
N ALA A 100 -13.94 3.95 4.08
CA ALA A 100 -13.96 2.48 4.09
C ALA A 100 -14.88 1.91 3.00
N LYS A 101 -16.12 2.40 2.89
CA LYS A 101 -17.10 1.99 1.85
C LYS A 101 -16.64 2.31 0.43
N ALA A 102 -15.88 3.39 0.26
CA ALA A 102 -15.29 3.74 -1.03
C ALA A 102 -14.14 2.79 -1.42
N GLY A 103 -13.63 2.00 -0.47
CA GLY A 103 -12.53 1.08 -0.66
C GLY A 103 -11.17 1.66 -0.29
N ALA A 104 -11.09 2.66 0.58
CA ALA A 104 -9.79 3.11 1.11
C ALA A 104 -9.11 1.96 1.87
N ASP A 105 -7.78 1.89 1.79
CA ASP A 105 -6.94 0.90 2.47
C ASP A 105 -6.46 1.43 3.83
N PHE A 106 -6.37 2.76 3.98
CA PHE A 106 -5.92 3.42 5.19
C PHE A 106 -6.76 4.65 5.55
N VAL A 107 -6.96 4.87 6.85
CA VAL A 107 -7.64 6.03 7.43
C VAL A 107 -6.68 6.73 8.39
N GLY A 108 -6.28 7.97 8.07
CA GLY A 108 -5.32 8.75 8.87
C GLY A 108 -6.00 9.67 9.88
N ILE A 109 -5.56 9.61 11.14
CA ILE A 109 -6.04 10.40 12.28
C ILE A 109 -4.88 11.27 12.77
N ILE A 110 -5.05 12.59 12.83
CA ILE A 110 -3.94 13.51 13.15
C ILE A 110 -3.94 13.87 14.63
N PHE A 111 -2.84 13.56 15.33
CA PHE A 111 -2.62 13.87 16.76
C PHE A 111 -1.79 15.14 17.00
N VAL A 112 -1.56 15.93 15.93
CA VAL A 112 -0.80 17.18 15.99
C VAL A 112 -1.73 18.35 16.34
N LYS A 113 -1.69 18.82 17.59
CA LYS A 113 -2.62 19.86 18.13
C LYS A 113 -2.74 21.14 17.30
N LYS A 114 -1.63 21.58 16.68
CA LYS A 114 -1.60 22.78 15.82
C LYS A 114 -2.30 22.59 14.46
N SER A 115 -2.60 21.35 14.09
CA SER A 115 -3.24 21.05 12.81
C SER A 115 -4.71 21.40 12.84
N LYS A 116 -5.21 22.00 11.75
CA LYS A 116 -6.66 22.20 11.51
C LYS A 116 -7.42 20.86 11.46
N ARG A 117 -6.70 19.77 11.22
CA ARG A 117 -7.19 18.39 11.14
C ARG A 117 -6.97 17.59 12.43
N TYR A 118 -6.53 18.23 13.53
CA TYR A 118 -6.35 17.57 14.82
C TYR A 118 -7.63 16.87 15.26
N ALA A 119 -7.50 15.61 15.68
CA ALA A 119 -8.56 14.83 16.31
C ALA A 119 -8.24 14.64 17.80
N THR A 120 -9.24 14.85 18.64
CA THR A 120 -9.21 14.52 20.06
C THR A 120 -9.13 13.00 20.28
N MET A 121 -8.74 12.58 21.48
CA MET A 121 -8.70 11.16 21.83
C MET A 121 -10.09 10.49 21.72
N GLU A 122 -11.16 11.22 22.02
CA GLU A 122 -12.53 10.74 21.89
C GLU A 122 -12.92 10.52 20.43
N GLU A 123 -12.68 11.52 19.57
CA GLU A 123 -12.89 11.42 18.11
C GLU A 123 -12.06 10.27 17.52
N ALA A 124 -10.79 10.15 17.91
CA ALA A 124 -9.91 9.07 17.45
C ALA A 124 -10.45 7.68 17.81
N LYS A 125 -10.90 7.48 19.07
CA LYS A 125 -11.51 6.22 19.50
C LYS A 125 -12.81 5.91 18.76
N ALA A 126 -13.64 6.93 18.50
CA ALA A 126 -14.87 6.77 17.73
C ALA A 126 -14.57 6.33 16.28
N ILE A 127 -13.58 6.95 15.63
CA ILE A 127 -13.10 6.55 14.29
C ILE A 127 -12.60 5.11 14.31
N VAL A 128 -11.70 4.77 15.23
CA VAL A 128 -11.12 3.42 15.34
C VAL A 128 -12.21 2.37 15.58
N SER A 129 -13.16 2.65 16.48
CA SER A 129 -14.28 1.75 16.75
C SER A 129 -15.16 1.54 15.51
N ALA A 130 -15.49 2.61 14.78
CA ALA A 130 -16.29 2.53 13.55
C ALA A 130 -15.59 1.71 12.46
N ILE A 131 -14.28 1.92 12.27
CA ILE A 131 -13.49 1.16 11.29
C ILE A 131 -13.35 -0.31 11.71
N ARG A 132 -13.11 -0.61 12.99
CA ARG A 132 -13.06 -1.99 13.51
C ARG A 132 -14.40 -2.71 13.37
N GLY A 133 -15.51 -1.99 13.49
CA GLY A 133 -16.86 -2.51 13.27
C GLY A 133 -17.27 -2.61 11.79
N PHE A 134 -16.51 -2.03 10.86
CA PHE A 134 -16.83 -2.05 9.43
C PHE A 134 -16.69 -3.46 8.84
N ARG A 135 -17.74 -3.95 8.19
CA ARG A 135 -17.80 -5.24 7.47
C ARG A 135 -18.49 -5.00 6.13
N GLU A 136 -17.82 -5.37 5.03
CA GLU A 136 -18.34 -5.07 3.69
C GLU A 136 -19.46 -6.06 3.26
N LYS A 137 -19.40 -7.34 3.69
CA LYS A 137 -20.42 -8.40 3.47
C LYS A 137 -20.34 -9.50 4.55
N ASP A 138 -21.40 -10.31 4.69
CA ASP A 138 -21.61 -11.45 5.62
C ASP A 138 -20.61 -12.62 5.53
N GLY A 139 -19.43 -12.44 4.93
CA GLY A 139 -18.35 -13.42 4.93
C GLY A 139 -17.33 -13.07 5.99
N GLN A 140 -17.27 -13.85 7.08
CA GLN A 140 -16.29 -13.69 8.14
C GLN A 140 -14.86 -13.86 7.60
N VAL A 141 -14.09 -12.79 7.52
CA VAL A 141 -12.64 -12.85 7.67
C VAL A 141 -12.30 -12.03 8.89
N GLU A 142 -12.10 -12.71 10.01
CA GLU A 142 -11.60 -12.09 11.23
C GLU A 142 -10.13 -11.75 11.01
N ILE A 143 -9.85 -10.48 10.74
CA ILE A 143 -8.49 -9.98 10.58
C ILE A 143 -8.01 -9.58 11.97
N SER A 144 -7.38 -10.53 12.66
CA SER A 144 -6.68 -10.25 13.91
C SER A 144 -5.38 -9.50 13.59
N PRO A 145 -5.12 -8.34 14.23
CA PRO A 145 -3.79 -7.73 14.15
C PRO A 145 -2.76 -8.76 14.66
N PRO A 146 -1.56 -8.86 14.05
CA PRO A 146 -0.55 -9.78 14.53
C PRO A 146 -0.16 -9.43 15.98
N PRO A 147 0.30 -10.42 16.76
CA PRO A 147 0.65 -10.21 18.15
C PRO A 147 1.66 -9.08 18.28
N MET A 148 1.36 -8.12 19.16
CA MET A 148 2.29 -7.06 19.52
C MET A 148 3.58 -7.68 20.04
N HIS A 149 4.74 -7.10 19.69
CA HIS A 149 5.96 -7.43 20.40
C HIS A 149 5.76 -7.02 21.87
N GLY A 150 5.77 -8.00 22.75
CA GLY A 150 5.68 -7.78 24.19
C GLY A 150 6.85 -6.91 24.64
N ASN A 151 6.54 -5.81 25.34
CA ASN A 151 7.52 -5.15 26.19
C ASN A 151 8.05 -6.19 27.18
N VAL A 152 9.31 -6.60 27.05
CA VAL A 152 10.05 -7.17 28.17
C VAL A 152 10.44 -6.00 29.07
N SER A 153 9.48 -5.52 29.85
CA SER A 153 9.75 -4.64 30.97
C SER A 153 10.46 -5.46 32.05
N GLY A 154 11.75 -5.18 32.26
CA GLY A 154 12.46 -5.55 33.48
C GLY A 154 13.33 -6.80 33.39
N GLN A 155 14.52 -6.69 32.79
CA GLN A 155 15.70 -7.43 33.26
C GLN A 155 16.98 -6.66 32.89
N SER A 156 17.81 -6.48 33.92
CA SER A 156 19.04 -5.71 33.98
C SER A 156 19.98 -5.87 32.77
N ALA A 157 20.56 -4.76 32.34
CA ALA A 157 21.48 -4.56 31.22
C ALA A 157 22.83 -5.32 31.29
N ALA A 158 22.95 -6.39 32.07
CA ALA A 158 24.22 -7.05 32.38
C ALA A 158 24.21 -8.56 32.09
N LYS A 159 23.70 -9.01 30.93
CA LYS A 159 24.03 -10.33 30.36
C LYS A 159 23.52 -10.47 28.92
N ARG A 160 24.07 -9.70 27.98
CA ARG A 160 23.94 -10.04 26.55
C ARG A 160 25.23 -10.69 26.09
N SER A 161 25.24 -12.02 26.08
CA SER A 161 26.28 -12.83 25.44
C SER A 161 26.19 -12.68 23.92
N ARG A 162 27.36 -12.69 23.29
CA ARG A 162 27.70 -12.22 21.95
C ARG A 162 27.19 -13.08 20.77
N VAL A 163 25.99 -13.67 20.84
CA VAL A 163 25.47 -14.60 19.81
C VAL A 163 24.06 -14.26 19.26
N GLU A 164 23.31 -13.32 19.83
CA GLU A 164 21.95 -12.97 19.34
C GLU A 164 21.86 -11.56 18.74
N GLN A 165 22.56 -11.35 17.63
CA GLN A 165 22.38 -10.18 16.77
C GLN A 165 22.33 -10.66 15.32
N ASN A 166 21.13 -10.84 14.74
CA ASN A 166 20.84 -10.64 13.30
C ASN A 166 19.51 -11.23 12.73
N SER A 167 18.47 -11.59 13.50
CA SER A 167 17.26 -12.20 12.88
C SER A 167 15.90 -11.54 13.12
N ASP A 168 15.74 -10.67 14.13
CA ASP A 168 14.38 -10.37 14.60
C ASP A 168 13.72 -9.16 13.91
N GLY A 169 14.47 -8.09 13.62
CA GLY A 169 13.91 -6.88 12.98
C GLY A 169 13.50 -7.08 11.52
N ALA A 170 14.27 -7.86 10.75
CA ALA A 170 13.97 -8.16 9.35
C ALA A 170 12.75 -9.11 9.19
N ASN A 171 12.56 -10.01 10.17
CA ASN A 171 11.43 -10.94 10.21
C ASN A 171 10.12 -10.20 10.54
N TRP A 172 10.15 -9.26 11.48
CA TRP A 172 9.03 -8.37 11.84
C TRP A 172 8.52 -7.55 10.64
N PHE A 173 9.41 -6.83 9.95
CA PHE A 173 9.06 -5.95 8.82
C PHE A 173 8.48 -6.76 7.64
N TYR A 174 9.09 -7.92 7.35
CA TYR A 174 8.62 -8.82 6.30
C TYR A 174 7.24 -9.41 6.62
N GLN A 175 6.98 -9.80 7.87
CA GLN A 175 5.66 -10.27 8.29
C GLN A 175 4.58 -9.18 8.17
N TRP A 176 4.91 -7.92 8.48
CA TRP A 176 3.96 -6.81 8.37
C TRP A 176 3.67 -6.39 6.94
N SER A 177 4.66 -6.28 6.07
CA SER A 177 4.43 -5.99 4.65
C SER A 177 3.51 -7.02 3.99
N LYS A 178 3.69 -8.31 4.32
CA LYS A 178 2.80 -9.41 3.90
C LYS A 178 1.41 -9.33 4.54
N SER A 179 1.33 -8.89 5.80
CA SER A 179 0.06 -8.75 6.54
C SER A 179 -0.75 -7.54 6.06
N ILE A 180 -0.13 -6.42 5.73
CA ILE A 180 -0.79 -5.25 5.11
C ILE A 180 -1.37 -5.65 3.75
N GLY A 181 -0.61 -6.40 2.94
CA GLY A 181 -1.14 -7.00 1.72
C GLY A 181 -2.38 -7.85 2.00
N THR A 182 -2.32 -8.73 2.99
CA THR A 182 -3.45 -9.61 3.34
C THR A 182 -4.68 -8.83 3.87
N CYS A 183 -4.46 -7.76 4.64
CA CYS A 183 -5.54 -6.92 5.20
C CYS A 183 -6.23 -6.08 4.12
N CYS A 184 -5.45 -5.54 3.18
CA CYS A 184 -5.93 -4.61 2.16
C CYS A 184 -6.33 -5.30 0.85
N ASP A 185 -5.83 -6.51 0.57
CA ASP A 185 -6.15 -7.30 -0.63
C ASP A 185 -7.30 -8.29 -0.38
N GLY A 186 -7.63 -8.57 0.89
CA GLY A 186 -8.88 -9.19 1.32
C GLY A 186 -9.96 -8.13 1.51
N GLN A 187 -11.25 -8.51 1.54
CA GLN A 187 -12.40 -7.62 1.79
C GLN A 187 -12.45 -7.10 3.25
N GLY A 188 -11.31 -6.72 3.81
CA GLY A 188 -11.10 -6.24 5.16
C GLY A 188 -11.42 -4.76 5.32
N ARG A 189 -11.46 -4.33 6.58
CA ARG A 189 -11.53 -2.90 6.93
C ARG A 189 -10.22 -2.19 6.57
N PRO A 190 -10.24 -0.86 6.34
CA PRO A 190 -9.00 -0.09 6.29
C PRO A 190 -8.23 -0.17 7.60
N LEU A 191 -6.91 -0.02 7.51
CA LEU A 191 -6.05 0.17 8.67
C LEU A 191 -6.10 1.63 9.13
N THR A 192 -6.13 1.84 10.43
CA THR A 192 -6.12 3.16 11.05
C THR A 192 -4.68 3.60 11.34
N VAL A 193 -4.34 4.83 10.96
CA VAL A 193 -2.98 5.37 11.05
C VAL A 193 -2.99 6.62 11.91
N GLY A 194 -2.29 6.60 13.04
CA GLY A 194 -2.06 7.80 13.85
C GLY A 194 -0.91 8.64 13.28
N VAL A 195 -1.16 9.91 13.00
CA VAL A 195 -0.18 10.83 12.41
C VAL A 195 0.37 11.77 13.48
N PHE A 196 1.68 11.76 13.64
CA PHE A 196 2.43 12.53 14.65
C PHE A 196 3.52 13.36 13.97
N MET A 197 3.98 14.40 14.65
CA MET A 197 5.00 15.31 14.13
C MET A 197 5.83 15.88 15.27
N ASN A 198 7.08 15.42 15.38
CA ASN A 198 8.08 15.86 16.35
C ASN A 198 7.62 15.78 17.81
N GLN A 199 6.74 14.83 18.12
CA GLN A 199 6.38 14.49 19.51
C GLN A 199 7.38 13.47 20.05
N PRO A 200 7.69 13.47 21.36
CA PRO A 200 8.51 12.43 21.96
C PRO A 200 7.91 11.04 21.71
N ILE A 201 8.73 10.04 21.37
CA ILE A 201 8.24 8.71 20.97
C ILE A 201 7.48 7.99 22.08
N GLU A 202 7.82 8.23 23.34
CA GLU A 202 7.02 7.75 24.47
C GLU A 202 5.58 8.28 24.42
N GLU A 203 5.40 9.57 24.08
CA GLU A 203 4.07 10.18 23.92
C GLU A 203 3.35 9.63 22.69
N VAL A 204 4.05 9.46 21.57
CA VAL A 204 3.52 8.86 20.34
C VAL A 204 2.96 7.46 20.64
N ASN A 205 3.77 6.61 21.26
CA ASN A 205 3.39 5.24 21.63
C ASN A 205 2.18 5.24 22.57
N LYS A 206 2.19 6.09 23.60
CA LYS A 206 1.08 6.21 24.54
C LYS A 206 -0.22 6.60 23.85
N LEU A 207 -0.18 7.61 22.97
CA LEU A 207 -1.36 8.10 22.25
C LEU A 207 -1.87 7.06 21.25
N ALA A 208 -0.98 6.45 20.48
CA ALA A 208 -1.33 5.43 19.50
C ALA A 208 -2.01 4.21 20.16
N MET A 209 -1.43 3.73 21.26
CA MET A 209 -1.99 2.63 22.05
C MET A 209 -3.33 3.00 22.69
N ALA A 210 -3.45 4.19 23.25
CA ALA A 210 -4.69 4.66 23.87
C ALA A 210 -5.83 4.84 22.85
N ALA A 211 -5.52 5.30 21.64
CA ALA A 211 -6.49 5.42 20.55
C ALA A 211 -6.84 4.06 19.93
N GLY A 212 -5.92 3.09 19.99
CA GLY A 212 -6.06 1.78 19.36
C GLY A 212 -5.86 1.82 17.85
N VAL A 213 -5.02 2.73 17.35
CA VAL A 213 -4.67 2.74 15.92
C VAL A 213 -3.85 1.50 15.54
N ASP A 214 -3.86 1.14 14.27
CA ASP A 214 -3.13 -0.03 13.76
C ASP A 214 -1.66 0.32 13.41
N MET A 215 -1.40 1.59 13.06
CA MET A 215 -0.10 2.07 12.58
C MET A 215 0.23 3.48 13.07
N ILE A 216 1.52 3.81 13.06
CA ILE A 216 2.05 5.16 13.31
C ILE A 216 2.53 5.76 11.99
N GLN A 217 2.35 7.07 11.80
CA GLN A 217 3.02 7.84 10.76
C GLN A 217 3.82 8.96 11.41
N LEU A 218 5.14 8.93 11.20
CA LEU A 218 6.08 9.97 11.63
C LEU A 218 6.23 10.98 10.50
N HIS A 219 5.77 12.21 10.72
CA HIS A 219 5.58 13.22 9.69
C HIS A 219 6.51 14.43 9.82
N GLY A 220 7.32 14.48 10.87
CA GLY A 220 8.27 15.55 11.14
C GLY A 220 9.67 15.23 10.64
N SER A 221 10.63 15.45 11.53
CA SER A 221 12.06 15.19 11.34
C SER A 221 12.54 14.11 12.33
N GLU A 222 11.67 13.14 12.64
CA GLU A 222 12.00 12.01 13.51
C GLU A 222 13.13 11.16 12.91
N THR A 223 13.98 10.63 13.79
CA THR A 223 15.20 9.88 13.42
C THR A 223 14.91 8.40 13.16
N LEU A 224 15.90 7.68 12.62
CA LEU A 224 15.81 6.21 12.50
C LEU A 224 15.71 5.50 13.86
N ALA A 225 16.28 6.08 14.92
CA ALA A 225 16.13 5.56 16.27
C ALA A 225 14.70 5.73 16.77
N ASP A 226 14.10 6.90 16.53
CA ASP A 226 12.70 7.16 16.85
C ASP A 226 11.75 6.19 16.13
N GLU A 227 12.05 5.91 14.87
CA GLU A 227 11.32 4.93 14.05
C GLU A 227 11.42 3.51 14.61
N ALA A 228 12.60 3.11 15.11
CA ALA A 228 12.82 1.80 15.73
C ALA A 228 12.12 1.66 17.09
N ASP A 229 11.94 2.76 17.81
CA ASP A 229 11.28 2.79 19.13
C ASP A 229 9.74 2.89 19.06
N CYS A 230 9.17 2.91 17.85
CA CYS A 230 7.72 2.88 17.65
C CYS A 230 7.13 1.52 18.08
N ALA A 231 6.09 1.56 18.92
CA ALA A 231 5.39 0.37 19.42
C ALA A 231 4.48 -0.29 18.36
N LEU A 232 4.22 0.40 17.25
CA LEU A 232 3.41 -0.05 16.12
C LEU A 232 4.18 0.17 14.81
N PRO A 233 3.80 -0.53 13.72
CA PRO A 233 4.41 -0.32 12.41
C PRO A 233 4.35 1.14 11.98
N ALA A 234 5.50 1.67 11.55
CA ALA A 234 5.65 3.08 11.20
C ALA A 234 5.67 3.31 9.68
N ILE A 235 4.99 4.37 9.24
CA ILE A 235 5.19 5.03 7.95
C ILE A 235 6.08 6.25 8.21
N ARG A 236 7.22 6.36 7.52
CA ARG A 236 8.08 7.54 7.61
C ARG A 236 7.82 8.48 6.44
N VAL A 237 7.66 9.77 6.73
CA VAL A 237 7.47 10.80 5.71
C VAL A 237 8.80 11.40 5.30
N ILE A 238 8.97 11.61 4.01
CA ILE A 238 10.09 12.33 3.40
C ILE A 238 9.51 13.56 2.71
N HIS A 239 9.97 14.73 3.11
CA HIS A 239 9.57 16.01 2.53
C HIS A 239 10.40 16.29 1.28
N VAL A 240 9.74 16.46 0.13
CA VAL A 240 10.36 16.76 -1.16
C VAL A 240 10.17 18.24 -1.50
N ASP A 241 11.25 18.93 -1.86
CA ASP A 241 11.25 20.33 -2.27
C ASP A 241 10.79 20.47 -3.74
N SER A 242 9.95 21.46 -4.05
CA SER A 242 9.31 21.62 -5.36
C SER A 242 10.25 22.09 -6.46
N GLU A 243 11.40 22.69 -6.11
CA GLU A 243 12.41 23.19 -7.07
C GLU A 243 13.59 22.23 -7.28
N ALA A 244 13.63 21.13 -6.52
CA ALA A 244 14.70 20.16 -6.63
C ALA A 244 14.28 19.01 -7.57
N GLN A 245 15.07 18.79 -8.64
CA GLN A 245 15.44 17.40 -8.95
C GLN A 245 15.83 16.77 -7.62
N VAL A 246 15.20 15.64 -7.25
CA VAL A 246 15.43 14.90 -6.00
C VAL A 246 16.75 15.34 -5.41
N SER A 247 16.75 16.24 -4.43
CA SER A 247 18.03 16.53 -3.80
C SER A 247 18.35 15.26 -3.04
N THR A 248 19.13 14.39 -3.67
CA THR A 248 19.86 13.26 -3.09
C THR A 248 20.89 13.76 -2.04
N HIS A 249 20.65 14.96 -1.49
CA HIS A 249 21.39 15.64 -0.44
C HIS A 249 20.53 15.87 0.81
N ALA A 250 19.20 15.66 0.76
CA ALA A 250 18.32 15.80 1.94
C ALA A 250 18.06 14.48 2.67
N VAL A 251 18.16 13.35 1.95
CA VAL A 251 18.04 11.99 2.48
C VAL A 251 19.12 11.20 1.76
N SER A 252 20.07 10.60 2.48
CA SER A 252 21.07 9.75 1.84
C SER A 252 20.40 8.51 1.23
N GLU A 253 20.99 7.91 0.19
CA GLU A 253 20.50 6.61 -0.33
C GLU A 253 20.44 5.55 0.79
N ASP A 254 21.34 5.66 1.77
CA ASP A 254 21.36 4.84 2.98
C ASP A 254 20.13 5.10 3.86
N ASP A 255 19.74 6.37 4.07
CA ASP A 255 18.55 6.72 4.85
C ASP A 255 17.26 6.24 4.20
N LEU A 256 17.18 6.16 2.87
CA LEU A 256 16.02 5.65 2.12
C LEU A 256 15.83 4.13 2.31
N THR A 257 16.91 3.41 2.60
CA THR A 257 16.92 1.94 2.64
C THR A 257 17.09 1.34 4.04
N ALA A 258 17.66 2.07 5.00
CA ALA A 258 18.08 1.54 6.30
C ALA A 258 16.99 1.47 7.40
N GLY A 259 15.91 2.26 7.33
CA GLY A 259 14.94 2.37 8.43
C GLY A 259 13.98 1.17 8.58
N PRO A 260 13.54 0.81 9.80
CA PRO A 260 12.53 -0.24 10.05
C PRO A 260 11.09 0.05 9.56
N ALA A 261 10.79 1.23 9.04
CA ALA A 261 9.47 1.67 8.59
C ALA A 261 8.97 0.80 7.46
N VAL A 262 7.70 0.39 7.54
CA VAL A 262 7.02 -0.52 6.60
C VAL A 262 6.81 0.10 5.23
N SER A 263 6.74 1.43 5.18
CA SER A 263 6.55 2.20 3.95
C SER A 263 7.11 3.62 4.12
N LEU A 264 7.48 4.22 3.01
CA LEU A 264 7.84 5.63 2.92
C LEU A 264 6.66 6.42 2.34
N LEU A 265 6.44 7.63 2.83
CA LEU A 265 5.48 8.57 2.27
C LEU A 265 6.24 9.79 1.75
N LEU A 266 6.14 10.06 0.45
CA LEU A 266 6.73 11.26 -0.16
C LEU A 266 5.71 12.39 -0.14
N ASP A 267 5.95 13.44 0.63
CA ASP A 267 5.07 14.61 0.71
C ASP A 267 5.75 15.85 0.12
N THR A 268 5.02 16.62 -0.69
CA THR A 268 5.56 17.84 -1.27
C THR A 268 5.30 19.01 -0.34
N SER A 269 6.38 19.61 0.17
CA SER A 269 6.29 20.78 1.05
C SER A 269 6.64 22.05 0.27
N PHE A 270 5.73 23.03 0.23
CA PHE A 270 6.06 24.38 -0.24
C PHE A 270 6.84 25.14 0.84
N LYS A 271 8.00 25.70 0.49
CA LYS A 271 8.73 26.64 1.36
C LYS A 271 7.83 27.84 1.67
N GLY A 272 7.44 28.00 2.94
CA GLY A 272 6.57 29.12 3.38
C GLY A 272 5.61 28.80 4.53
N GLY A 273 5.63 27.60 5.12
CA GLY A 273 4.87 27.31 6.34
C GLY A 273 3.35 27.15 6.15
N GLY A 274 2.88 27.03 4.91
CA GLY A 274 1.52 26.63 4.58
C GLY A 274 1.48 25.20 4.06
N SER A 275 1.10 24.24 4.90
CA SER A 275 0.88 22.86 4.44
C SER A 275 -0.49 22.71 3.80
N GLY A 276 -0.51 22.77 2.47
CA GLY A 276 -1.59 22.24 1.63
C GLY A 276 -2.12 23.18 0.55
N GLY A 277 -1.98 22.76 -0.70
CA GLY A 277 -2.89 23.08 -1.81
C GLY A 277 -2.39 24.14 -2.80
N THR A 278 -1.65 23.73 -3.85
CA THR A 278 -1.42 24.55 -5.06
C THR A 278 -1.33 23.74 -6.36
N GLY A 279 -1.56 22.43 -6.35
CA GLY A 279 -1.76 21.66 -7.59
C GLY A 279 -0.53 21.49 -8.50
N MET A 280 0.68 21.79 -8.03
CA MET A 280 1.91 21.46 -8.76
C MET A 280 2.43 20.09 -8.35
N THR A 281 2.48 19.22 -9.34
CA THR A 281 2.83 17.79 -9.25
C THR A 281 4.33 17.62 -9.44
N PHE A 282 4.96 16.96 -8.48
CA PHE A 282 6.37 16.57 -8.51
C PHE A 282 6.63 15.51 -9.62
N ASP A 283 7.89 15.30 -10.05
CA ASP A 283 8.27 14.20 -10.97
C ASP A 283 8.11 12.86 -10.26
N TRP A 284 6.89 12.33 -10.31
CA TRP A 284 6.50 11.13 -9.59
C TRP A 284 7.32 9.87 -9.91
N SER A 285 8.25 9.91 -10.87
CA SER A 285 9.19 8.83 -11.16
C SER A 285 10.13 8.46 -10.01
N ILE A 286 10.36 9.32 -8.99
CA ILE A 286 11.18 8.98 -7.80
C ILE A 286 10.75 7.65 -7.18
N ALA A 287 9.45 7.39 -7.11
CA ALA A 287 8.91 6.23 -6.41
C ALA A 287 9.44 4.89 -6.98
N LYS A 288 9.90 4.88 -8.25
CA LYS A 288 10.34 3.66 -8.95
C LYS A 288 11.74 3.17 -8.54
N GLY A 289 12.51 3.97 -7.79
CA GLY A 289 13.89 3.61 -7.38
C GLY A 289 14.06 3.17 -5.93
N LEU A 290 13.02 3.32 -5.09
CA LEU A 290 13.11 3.07 -3.66
C LEU A 290 12.81 1.59 -3.36
N GLY A 291 13.73 0.88 -2.72
CA GLY A 291 13.59 -0.55 -2.38
C GLY A 291 12.52 -0.89 -1.32
N LYS A 292 11.55 0.01 -1.09
CA LYS A 292 10.46 -0.09 -0.11
C LYS A 292 9.13 0.36 -0.74
N PRO A 293 7.97 -0.10 -0.22
CA PRO A 293 6.68 0.43 -0.63
C PRO A 293 6.58 1.95 -0.43
N VAL A 294 6.21 2.68 -1.47
CA VAL A 294 6.10 4.15 -1.47
C VAL A 294 4.64 4.60 -1.60
N ILE A 295 4.21 5.46 -0.67
CA ILE A 295 2.96 6.22 -0.73
C ILE A 295 3.27 7.63 -1.25
N MET A 296 2.59 8.08 -2.29
CA MET A 296 2.71 9.46 -2.76
C MET A 296 1.65 10.35 -2.14
N ALA A 297 2.06 11.49 -1.61
CA ALA A 297 1.20 12.54 -1.08
C ALA A 297 1.53 13.89 -1.74
N GLY A 298 0.94 14.97 -1.22
CA GLY A 298 1.22 16.32 -1.68
C GLY A 298 0.35 16.75 -2.87
N GLY A 299 -0.69 17.55 -2.59
CA GLY A 299 -1.50 18.18 -3.65
C GLY A 299 -2.39 17.25 -4.48
N LEU A 300 -2.52 15.97 -4.12
CA LEU A 300 -3.40 15.03 -4.83
C LEU A 300 -4.88 15.39 -4.64
N THR A 301 -5.66 15.26 -5.70
CA THR A 301 -7.11 15.52 -5.78
C THR A 301 -7.78 14.44 -6.64
N PRO A 302 -9.13 14.33 -6.62
CA PRO A 302 -9.82 13.39 -7.50
C PRO A 302 -9.49 13.59 -8.98
N GLU A 303 -9.15 14.80 -9.40
CA GLU A 303 -8.89 15.17 -10.78
C GLU A 303 -7.50 14.72 -11.28
N ASN A 304 -6.49 14.68 -10.40
CA ASN A 304 -5.10 14.38 -10.81
C ASN A 304 -4.59 13.00 -10.37
N VAL A 305 -5.28 12.32 -9.44
CA VAL A 305 -4.75 11.08 -8.84
C VAL A 305 -4.58 9.94 -9.87
N ALA A 306 -5.46 9.85 -10.87
CA ALA A 306 -5.36 8.79 -11.89
C ALA A 306 -4.07 8.93 -12.73
N GLU A 307 -3.74 10.16 -13.11
CA GLU A 307 -2.49 10.47 -13.82
C GLU A 307 -1.27 10.19 -12.94
N ALA A 308 -1.31 10.61 -11.68
CA ALA A 308 -0.25 10.33 -10.70
C ALA A 308 0.03 8.82 -10.58
N VAL A 309 -1.01 8.00 -10.52
CA VAL A 309 -0.88 6.54 -10.47
C VAL A 309 -0.30 5.97 -11.76
N GLN A 310 -0.75 6.44 -12.93
CA GLN A 310 -0.27 5.93 -14.22
C GLN A 310 1.21 6.26 -14.46
N VAL A 311 1.62 7.50 -14.16
CA VAL A 311 2.99 7.96 -14.39
C VAL A 311 3.96 7.29 -13.41
N ALA A 312 3.61 7.25 -12.13
CA ALA A 312 4.50 6.85 -11.05
C ALA A 312 4.44 5.37 -10.71
N SER A 313 3.27 4.75 -10.91
CA SER A 313 2.95 3.40 -10.43
C SER A 313 3.33 3.20 -8.94
N PRO A 314 2.85 4.06 -8.02
CA PRO A 314 3.24 3.98 -6.62
C PRO A 314 2.56 2.79 -5.94
N TRP A 315 3.10 2.36 -4.80
CA TRP A 315 2.43 1.36 -3.98
C TRP A 315 1.11 1.91 -3.40
N GLY A 316 1.10 3.18 -3.03
CA GLY A 316 -0.12 3.87 -2.61
C GLY A 316 -0.14 5.36 -2.88
N VAL A 317 -1.30 5.97 -2.66
CA VAL A 317 -1.53 7.41 -2.70
C VAL A 317 -2.20 7.88 -1.40
N ASP A 318 -1.83 9.06 -0.91
CA ASP A 318 -2.38 9.70 0.27
C ASP A 318 -3.00 11.06 -0.07
N VAL A 319 -4.19 11.33 0.47
CA VAL A 319 -4.85 12.63 0.31
C VAL A 319 -5.39 13.16 1.63
N ALA A 320 -5.07 14.43 1.90
CA ALA A 320 -5.66 15.22 2.97
C ALA A 320 -6.61 16.29 2.41
N SER A 321 -6.10 17.44 1.99
CA SER A 321 -6.91 18.61 1.57
C SER A 321 -7.69 18.42 0.28
N GLY A 322 -7.21 17.58 -0.66
CA GLY A 322 -7.90 17.35 -1.94
C GLY A 322 -9.29 16.71 -1.80
N THR A 323 -9.59 16.13 -0.64
CA THR A 323 -10.90 15.53 -0.32
C THR A 323 -11.68 16.33 0.73
N GLU A 324 -11.34 17.62 0.92
CA GLU A 324 -12.01 18.50 1.86
C GLU A 324 -12.94 19.49 1.16
N ARG A 325 -14.01 19.88 1.87
CA ARG A 325 -14.84 21.05 1.53
C ARG A 325 -14.32 22.32 2.20
N SER A 326 -13.75 22.17 3.39
CA SER A 326 -13.01 23.19 4.12
C SER A 326 -11.97 22.52 5.03
N PRO A 327 -10.92 23.23 5.49
CA PRO A 327 -9.82 22.60 6.25
C PRO A 327 -10.31 21.77 7.45
N GLY A 328 -9.98 20.48 7.48
CA GLY A 328 -10.41 19.57 8.54
C GLY A 328 -11.81 18.99 8.37
N VAL A 329 -12.48 19.29 7.26
CA VAL A 329 -13.86 18.88 7.02
C VAL A 329 -13.97 18.19 5.66
N LYS A 330 -14.22 16.88 5.68
CA LYS A 330 -14.23 16.05 4.48
C LYS A 330 -15.44 16.27 3.60
N ASP A 331 -15.22 16.13 2.30
CA ASP A 331 -16.26 16.06 1.28
C ASP A 331 -16.39 14.59 0.85
N HIS A 332 -17.55 14.00 1.12
CA HIS A 332 -17.77 12.57 0.90
C HIS A 332 -17.76 12.19 -0.58
N ASP A 333 -18.20 13.08 -1.47
CA ASP A 333 -18.17 12.82 -2.91
C ASP A 333 -16.75 12.89 -3.45
N LYS A 334 -15.95 13.84 -2.95
CA LYS A 334 -14.51 13.87 -3.27
C LYS A 334 -13.76 12.64 -2.75
N ILE A 335 -14.09 12.13 -1.56
CA ILE A 335 -13.51 10.86 -1.07
C ILE A 335 -13.82 9.73 -2.05
N ARG A 336 -15.10 9.54 -2.42
CA ARG A 336 -15.51 8.47 -3.34
C ARG A 336 -14.85 8.62 -4.70
N ALA A 337 -14.79 9.83 -5.23
CA ALA A 337 -14.15 10.12 -6.51
C ALA A 337 -12.65 9.82 -6.46
N PHE A 338 -11.95 10.26 -5.41
CA PHE A 338 -10.52 10.02 -5.23
C PHE A 338 -10.19 8.53 -5.21
N VAL A 339 -10.86 7.76 -4.34
CA VAL A 339 -10.59 6.32 -4.18
C VAL A 339 -10.86 5.57 -5.47
N ARG A 340 -11.99 5.84 -6.13
CA ARG A 340 -12.34 5.24 -7.43
C ARG A 340 -11.29 5.55 -8.49
N ASN A 341 -10.92 6.82 -8.65
CA ASN A 341 -9.99 7.24 -9.70
C ASN A 341 -8.60 6.66 -9.48
N ALA A 342 -8.13 6.58 -8.23
CA ALA A 342 -6.87 5.93 -7.89
C ALA A 342 -6.90 4.40 -8.16
N LYS A 343 -7.96 3.71 -7.73
CA LYS A 343 -8.08 2.25 -7.87
C LYS A 343 -8.44 1.77 -9.27
N SER A 344 -8.95 2.64 -10.15
CA SER A 344 -9.24 2.32 -11.55
C SER A 344 -8.11 2.69 -12.51
N ALA A 345 -7.05 3.36 -12.03
CA ALA A 345 -5.91 3.74 -12.84
C ALA A 345 -4.97 2.55 -13.16
N ARG A 346 -5.08 1.43 -12.43
CA ARG A 346 -4.33 0.19 -12.65
C ARG A 346 -5.12 -1.03 -12.18
#